data_AF-A0A257QJH1-F1
#
_entry.id   AF-A0A257QJH1-F1
#
_cell.length_a   1.000
_cell.length_b   1.000
_cell.length_c   1.000
_cell.angle_alpha   90.00
_cell.angle_beta   90.00
_cell.angle_gamma   90.00
#
_symmetry.space_group_name_H-M   'P 1'
#
loop_
_entity.id
_entity.type
_entity.pdbx_description
1 polymer ?
#
loop_
_entity_poly.entity_id
_entity_poly.type
_entity_poly.pdbx_seq_one_letter_code
_entity_poly.pdbx_strand_id
1 'polypeptide(L)'
;MAQSEFLAEAKARGFVFQCTDEAALNAALSAGVVTGYIGFDPTADSLHVGSLTQIMLLRLLQKHGHRPIVLVGGGTGQIGDPSFREEARQLMTDETLA
;
A
#
# COMPACT_ATOMS: atom_id res chain seq x y z
N MET A 1 -14.66 -6.87 21.60
CA MET A 1 -13.18 -6.77 21.62
C MET A 1 -12.82 -5.31 21.41
N ALA A 2 -11.76 -4.79 22.04
CA ALA A 2 -11.32 -3.40 21.81
C ALA A 2 -10.84 -3.23 20.36
N GLN A 3 -11.12 -2.07 19.77
CA GLN A 3 -10.67 -1.73 18.42
C GLN A 3 -9.19 -1.37 18.44
N SER A 4 -8.43 -1.84 17.44
CA SER A 4 -7.03 -1.46 17.21
C SER A 4 -6.90 0.05 17.01
N GLU A 5 -5.93 0.68 17.65
CA GLU A 5 -5.65 2.11 17.52
C GLU A 5 -5.29 2.49 16.07
N PHE A 6 -4.54 1.63 15.38
CA PHE A 6 -4.25 1.79 13.95
C PHE A 6 -5.53 1.81 13.12
N LEU A 7 -6.39 0.79 13.28
CA LEU A 7 -7.59 0.66 12.46
C LEU A 7 -8.59 1.79 12.73
N ALA A 8 -8.71 2.21 13.99
CA ALA A 8 -9.51 3.36 14.39
C ALA A 8 -9.01 4.66 13.73
N GLU A 9 -7.70 4.96 13.83
CA GLU A 9 -7.13 6.17 13.24
C GLU A 9 -7.17 6.15 11.70
N ALA A 10 -6.90 4.99 11.07
CA ALA A 10 -6.94 4.84 9.62
C ALA A 10 -8.35 5.13 9.06
N LYS A 11 -9.39 4.64 9.74
CA LYS A 11 -10.78 4.91 9.38
C LYS A 11 -11.18 6.35 9.60
N ALA A 12 -10.85 6.92 10.77
CA ALA A 12 -11.16 8.31 11.09
C ALA A 12 -10.54 9.30 10.09
N ARG A 13 -9.38 8.95 9.53
CA ARG A 13 -8.68 9.73 8.50
C ARG A 13 -9.13 9.42 7.06
N GLY A 14 -10.05 8.48 6.86
CA GLY A 14 -10.56 8.12 5.53
C GLY A 14 -9.61 7.28 4.67
N PHE A 15 -8.62 6.59 5.25
CA PHE A 15 -7.71 5.73 4.49
C PHE A 15 -8.34 4.40 4.06
N VAL A 16 -9.42 3.96 4.71
CA VAL A 16 -10.05 2.66 4.47
C VAL A 16 -11.25 2.82 3.54
N PHE A 17 -11.09 2.37 2.30
CA PHE A 17 -12.21 2.25 1.35
C PHE A 17 -12.87 0.88 1.42
N GLN A 18 -12.06 -0.20 1.38
CA GLN A 18 -12.52 -1.59 1.46
C GLN A 18 -11.58 -2.40 2.36
N CYS A 19 -12.12 -3.44 2.99
CA CYS A 19 -11.40 -4.39 3.82
C CYS A 19 -11.99 -5.79 3.62
N THR A 20 -11.15 -6.82 3.51
CA THR A 20 -11.58 -8.20 3.25
C THR A 20 -12.34 -8.80 4.42
N ASP A 21 -11.77 -8.72 5.62
CA ASP A 21 -12.40 -9.08 6.89
C ASP A 21 -11.88 -8.14 7.98
N GLU A 22 -12.72 -7.17 8.34
CA GLU A 22 -12.36 -6.16 9.32
C GLU A 22 -12.24 -6.72 10.74
N ALA A 23 -13.08 -7.69 11.10
CA ALA A 23 -13.09 -8.26 12.44
C ALA A 23 -11.80 -9.07 12.67
N ALA A 24 -11.41 -9.89 11.70
CA ALA A 24 -10.16 -10.64 11.73
C ALA A 24 -8.94 -9.71 11.72
N LEU A 25 -8.95 -8.65 10.89
CA LEU A 25 -7.87 -7.66 10.85
C LEU A 25 -7.72 -6.94 12.20
N ASN A 26 -8.83 -6.51 12.80
CA ASN A 26 -8.81 -5.87 14.11
C ASN A 26 -8.24 -6.81 15.20
N ALA A 27 -8.63 -8.08 15.19
CA ALA A 27 -8.08 -9.07 16.12
C ALA A 27 -6.58 -9.27 15.94
N ALA A 28 -6.09 -9.36 14.70
CA ALA A 28 -4.67 -9.52 14.40
C ALA A 28 -3.83 -8.31 14.83
N LEU A 29 -4.31 -7.10 14.55
CA LEU A 29 -3.64 -5.84 14.94
C LEU A 29 -3.60 -5.65 16.45
N SER A 30 -4.62 -6.12 17.17
CA SER A 30 -4.65 -6.06 18.64
C SER A 30 -3.85 -7.18 19.31
N ALA A 31 -3.60 -8.30 18.62
CA ALA A 31 -2.84 -9.43 19.15
C ALA A 31 -1.32 -9.21 19.10
N GLY A 32 -0.83 -8.36 18.20
CA GLY A 32 0.60 -8.08 18.12
C GLY A 32 1.01 -7.30 16.86
N VAL A 33 2.30 -7.43 16.50
CA VAL A 33 2.89 -6.72 15.36
C VAL A 33 2.45 -7.40 14.05
N VAL A 34 1.64 -6.70 13.26
CA VAL A 34 1.30 -7.10 11.90
C VAL A 34 2.33 -6.53 10.93
N THR A 35 2.70 -7.31 9.92
CA THR A 35 3.49 -6.84 8.77
C THR A 35 2.56 -6.58 7.60
N GLY A 36 2.61 -5.38 7.02
CA GLY A 36 1.80 -4.99 5.86
C GLY A 36 2.66 -4.36 4.78
N TYR A 37 2.22 -4.45 3.51
CA TYR A 37 2.96 -3.92 2.38
C TYR A 37 2.10 -3.06 1.45
N ILE A 38 2.74 -2.14 0.74
CA ILE A 38 2.18 -1.50 -0.46
C ILE A 38 3.24 -1.56 -1.56
N GLY A 39 2.80 -1.94 -2.76
CA GLY A 39 3.62 -1.94 -3.98
C GLY A 39 3.55 -0.60 -4.71
N PHE A 40 4.69 -0.15 -5.22
CA PHE A 40 4.81 0.99 -6.13
C PHE A 40 5.53 0.53 -7.40
N ASP A 41 4.87 0.64 -8.54
CA ASP A 41 5.50 0.38 -9.83
C ASP A 41 6.28 1.61 -10.30
N PRO A 42 7.52 1.44 -10.80
CA PRO A 42 8.35 2.53 -11.32
C PRO A 42 7.87 2.98 -12.70
N THR A 43 6.72 3.66 -12.76
CA THR A 43 6.14 4.17 -14.03
C THR A 43 6.68 5.53 -14.43
N ALA A 44 7.49 6.15 -13.59
CA ALA A 44 8.11 7.47 -13.78
C ALA A 44 9.41 7.54 -12.95
N ASP A 45 10.22 8.56 -13.22
CA ASP A 45 11.46 8.88 -12.50
C ASP A 45 11.23 9.32 -11.04
N SER A 46 10.00 9.72 -10.70
CA SER A 46 9.61 10.12 -9.36
C SER A 46 8.18 9.67 -9.02
N LEU A 47 7.96 9.40 -7.73
CA LEU A 47 6.60 9.35 -7.18
C LEU A 47 5.98 10.76 -7.20
N HIS A 48 4.66 10.83 -7.27
CA HIS A 48 3.91 12.08 -7.23
C HIS A 48 2.89 12.06 -6.08
N VAL A 49 2.13 13.15 -5.93
CA VAL A 49 1.15 13.32 -4.83
C VAL A 49 0.11 12.20 -4.74
N GLY A 50 -0.17 11.49 -5.85
CA GLY A 50 -1.09 10.34 -5.87
C GLY A 50 -0.59 9.16 -5.04
N SER A 51 0.74 8.96 -4.98
CA SER A 51 1.39 7.92 -4.18
C SER A 51 1.43 8.28 -2.69
N LEU A 52 1.26 9.57 -2.34
CA LEU A 52 1.44 10.05 -0.97
C LEU A 52 0.44 9.42 0.00
N THR A 53 -0.82 9.24 -0.40
CA THR A 53 -1.85 8.63 0.45
C THR A 53 -1.43 7.24 0.93
N GLN A 54 -0.89 6.43 0.01
CA GLN A 54 -0.40 5.09 0.31
C GLN A 54 0.83 5.11 1.23
N ILE A 55 1.80 6.00 0.95
CA ILE A 55 2.97 6.21 1.81
C ILE A 55 2.56 6.60 3.22
N MET A 56 1.60 7.51 3.36
CA MET A 56 1.10 7.97 4.66
C MET A 56 0.38 6.86 5.43
N LEU A 57 -0.30 5.94 4.75
CA LEU A 57 -0.89 4.76 5.39
C LEU A 57 0.18 3.80 5.93
N LEU A 58 1.25 3.53 5.18
CA LEU A 58 2.38 2.74 5.68
C LEU A 58 3.09 3.45 6.86
N ARG A 59 3.21 4.78 6.81
CA ARG A 59 3.75 5.55 7.93
C ARG A 59 2.84 5.48 9.16
N LEU A 60 1.52 5.52 8.97
CA LEU A 60 0.55 5.34 10.04
C LEU A 60 0.65 3.93 10.65
N LEU A 61 0.80 2.91 9.81
CA LEU A 61 1.04 1.54 10.25
C LEU A 61 2.29 1.46 11.15
N GLN A 62 3.40 2.06 10.71
CA GLN A 62 4.64 2.14 11.50
C GLN A 62 4.48 2.89 12.82
N LYS A 63 3.74 4.01 12.81
CA LYS A 63 3.48 4.84 13.99
C LYS A 63 2.79 4.04 15.10
N HIS A 64 1.92 3.10 14.73
CA HIS A 64 1.22 2.20 15.64
C HIS A 64 2.01 0.92 15.97
N GLY A 65 3.32 0.89 15.72
CA GLY A 65 4.21 -0.21 16.12
C GLY A 65 4.18 -1.44 15.19
N HIS A 66 3.50 -1.35 14.05
CA HIS A 66 3.47 -2.41 13.05
C HIS A 66 4.64 -2.28 12.05
N ARG A 67 4.83 -3.30 11.23
CA ARG A 67 5.98 -3.37 10.30
C ARG A 67 5.53 -3.09 8.86
N PRO A 68 5.75 -1.88 8.32
CA PRO A 68 5.50 -1.60 6.91
C PRO A 68 6.60 -2.20 6.02
N ILE A 69 6.21 -2.59 4.81
CA ILE A 69 7.11 -2.95 3.71
C ILE A 69 6.74 -2.08 2.51
N VAL A 70 7.69 -1.28 2.03
CA VAL A 70 7.58 -0.60 0.74
C VAL A 70 8.15 -1.55 -0.30
N LEU A 71 7.31 -2.00 -1.23
CA LEU A 71 7.71 -2.90 -2.31
C LEU A 71 7.83 -2.09 -3.61
N VAL A 72 8.99 -2.15 -4.27
CA VAL A 72 9.21 -1.51 -5.58
C VAL A 72 9.09 -2.58 -6.66
N GLY A 73 8.15 -2.38 -7.58
CA GLY A 73 7.72 -3.37 -8.56
C GLY A 73 8.57 -3.40 -9.83
N GLY A 74 9.84 -3.83 -9.75
CA GLY A 74 10.70 -3.94 -10.94
C GLY A 74 10.15 -4.89 -12.02
N GLY A 75 9.56 -6.03 -11.62
CA GLY A 75 8.94 -6.99 -12.55
C GLY A 75 7.50 -6.65 -12.96
N THR A 76 6.70 -6.03 -12.08
CA THR A 76 5.33 -5.60 -12.41
C THR A 76 5.32 -4.37 -13.31
N GLY A 77 6.33 -3.50 -13.19
CA GLY A 77 6.57 -2.39 -14.11
C GLY A 77 6.82 -2.83 -15.57
N GLN A 78 7.43 -4.00 -15.78
CA GLN A 78 7.66 -4.56 -17.13
C GLN A 78 6.35 -4.98 -17.82
N ILE A 79 5.35 -5.45 -17.07
CA ILE A 79 4.07 -5.94 -17.63
C ILE A 79 3.06 -4.79 -17.71
N GLY A 80 3.03 -3.94 -16.68
CA GLY A 80 2.05 -2.88 -16.50
C GLY A 80 0.73 -3.40 -15.93
N ASP A 81 0.30 -2.85 -14.79
CA ASP A 81 -1.02 -3.14 -14.21
C ASP A 81 -2.14 -2.52 -15.09
N PRO A 82 -3.06 -3.33 -15.66
CA PRO A 82 -4.17 -2.85 -16.49
C PRO A 82 -5.34 -2.29 -15.67
N SER A 83 -5.28 -2.36 -14.33
CA SER A 83 -6.36 -1.92 -13.46
C SER A 83 -6.76 -0.47 -13.76
N PHE A 84 -8.01 -0.30 -14.22
CA PHE A 84 -8.67 0.98 -14.54
C PHE A 84 -8.16 1.77 -15.77
N ARG A 85 -7.42 1.16 -16.71
CA ARG A 85 -7.06 1.82 -17.98
C ARG A 85 -7.56 1.03 -19.19
N GLU A 86 -8.10 1.74 -20.19
CA GLU A 86 -8.59 1.16 -21.45
C GLU A 86 -7.44 0.82 -22.44
N GLU A 87 -6.26 1.41 -22.25
CA GLU A 87 -5.09 1.21 -23.12
C GLU A 87 -3.96 0.46 -22.41
N ALA A 88 -3.36 -0.50 -23.12
CA ALA A 88 -2.18 -1.22 -22.66
C ALA A 88 -0.99 -0.26 -22.47
N ARG A 89 -0.28 -0.38 -21.33
CA ARG A 89 0.92 0.45 -21.07
C ARG A 89 2.04 0.09 -22.04
N GLN A 90 2.88 1.08 -22.36
CA GLN A 90 4.13 0.85 -23.08
C GLN A 90 5.05 -0.01 -22.21
N LEU A 91 5.60 -1.08 -22.81
CA LEU A 91 6.61 -1.94 -22.19
C LEU A 91 7.86 -1.10 -21.90
N MET A 92 8.33 -1.14 -20.65
CA MET A 92 9.57 -0.47 -20.24
C MET A 92 10.75 -1.43 -20.35
N THR A 93 11.90 -0.94 -20.82
CA THR A 93 13.13 -1.75 -20.93
C THR A 93 13.82 -1.89 -19.57
N ASP A 94 14.62 -2.95 -19.40
CA ASP A 94 15.40 -3.18 -18.17
C ASP A 94 16.34 -2.00 -17.83
N GLU A 95 16.90 -1.34 -18.84
CA GLU A 95 17.73 -0.14 -18.67
C GLU A 95 16.94 1.06 -18.10
N THR A 96 15.63 1.13 -18.31
CA THR A 96 14.78 2.20 -17.78
C THR A 96 14.34 1.93 -16.34
N LEU A 97 14.40 0.67 -15.89
CA LEU A 97 13.91 0.21 -14.59
C LEU A 97 15.02 0.07 -13.51
N ALA A 98 16.29 0.08 -13.92
CA ALA A 98 17.47 -0.09 -13.06
C ALA A 98 17.93 1.23 -12.41
#